data_AF-A0A8D8U5Q3-F1
#
_entry.id   AF-A0A8D8U5Q3-F1
#
_cell.length_a   1.000
_cell.length_b   1.000
_cell.length_c   1.000
_cell.angle_alpha   90.00
_cell.angle_beta   90.00
_cell.angle_gamma   90.00
#
_symmetry.space_group_name_H-M   'P 1'
#
loop_
_entity.id
_entity.type
_entity.pdbx_description
1 polymer ?
#
loop_
_entity_poly.entity_id
_entity_poly.type
_entity_poly.pdbx_seq_one_letter_code
_entity_poly.pdbx_strand_id
1 'polypeptide(L)'
;NNATRKSAYQLHSAIKKSSFIVSFIVIAKYSAFLTPVVNILQKKSIDMVNVCEHMDRIEELFTSDRNEAERITAEILEKAEYFAEELDIELTLPRVTERQTLRANPPASNASEYWRRTIVIPYLDSVISSMKTRFSPEHRPLFELSSIHPACMIKKREDGVLTYHGKHCQIL
;
A
#
# COMPACT_ATOMS: atom_id res chain seq x y z
N ASN A 1 2.31 27.36 -28.97
CA ASN A 1 1.61 26.06 -28.91
C ASN A 1 0.53 26.10 -27.82
N ASN A 2 -0.75 26.30 -28.19
CA ASN A 2 -1.84 26.56 -27.23
C ASN A 2 -2.30 25.29 -26.49
N ALA A 3 -2.26 24.13 -27.15
CA ALA A 3 -2.65 22.85 -26.56
C ALA A 3 -1.74 22.49 -25.36
N THR A 4 -0.42 22.57 -25.54
CA THR A 4 0.56 22.30 -24.48
C THR A 4 0.36 23.21 -23.26
N ARG A 5 0.11 24.52 -23.49
CA ARG A 5 -0.15 25.48 -22.41
C ARG A 5 -1.41 25.12 -21.62
N LYS A 6 -2.49 24.73 -22.32
CA LYS A 6 -3.75 24.30 -21.68
C LYS A 6 -3.55 23.04 -20.85
N SER A 7 -2.86 22.03 -21.38
CA SER A 7 -2.56 20.78 -20.66
C SER A 7 -1.69 21.03 -19.41
N ALA A 8 -0.65 21.85 -19.54
CA ALA A 8 0.20 22.22 -18.40
C ALA A 8 -0.60 22.92 -17.29
N TYR A 9 -1.47 23.87 -17.67
CA TYR A 9 -2.35 24.56 -16.71
C TYR A 9 -3.33 23.61 -16.01
N GLN A 10 -3.92 22.68 -16.77
CA GLN A 10 -4.83 21.67 -16.19
C GLN A 10 -4.12 20.76 -15.19
N LEU A 11 -2.90 20.31 -15.50
CA LEU A 11 -2.10 19.50 -14.61
C LEU A 11 -1.72 20.27 -13.33
N HIS A 12 -1.26 21.51 -13.50
CA HIS A 12 -0.91 22.40 -12.39
C HIS A 12 -2.11 22.59 -11.45
N SER A 13 -3.29 22.87 -12.01
CA SER A 13 -4.52 23.01 -11.23
C SER A 13 -4.94 21.69 -10.56
N ALA A 14 -4.70 20.54 -11.18
CA ALA A 14 -5.07 19.24 -10.62
C ALA A 14 -4.18 18.83 -9.43
N ILE A 15 -2.87 19.05 -9.52
CA ILE A 15 -1.89 18.70 -8.47
C ILE A 15 -2.11 19.57 -7.22
N LYS A 16 -2.58 20.81 -7.40
CA LYS A 16 -2.90 21.72 -6.30
C LYS A 16 -4.21 21.43 -5.56
N LYS A 17 -4.99 20.43 -5.98
CA LYS A 17 -6.25 20.10 -5.29
C LYS A 17 -5.95 19.39 -3.97
N SER A 18 -6.67 19.74 -2.90
CA SER A 18 -6.56 19.08 -1.59
C SER A 18 -6.73 17.56 -1.69
N SER A 19 -7.64 17.08 -2.55
CA SER A 19 -7.84 15.65 -2.77
C SER A 19 -6.62 14.97 -3.37
N PHE A 20 -5.88 15.66 -4.24
CA PHE A 20 -4.63 15.13 -4.79
C PHE A 20 -3.56 15.09 -3.70
N ILE A 21 -3.40 16.16 -2.92
CA ILE A 21 -2.38 16.24 -1.85
C ILE A 21 -2.60 15.14 -0.81
N VAL A 22 -3.82 15.00 -0.28
CA VAL A 22 -4.14 13.97 0.72
C VAL A 22 -3.94 12.57 0.14
N SER A 23 -4.41 12.32 -1.10
CA SER A 23 -4.19 11.03 -1.76
C SER A 23 -2.70 10.73 -1.94
N PHE A 24 -1.92 11.74 -2.35
CA PHE A 24 -0.49 11.61 -2.59
C PHE A 24 0.26 11.25 -1.31
N ILE A 25 -0.08 11.89 -0.18
CA ILE A 25 0.53 11.61 1.12
C ILE A 25 0.20 10.20 1.61
N VAL A 26 -1.06 9.77 1.44
CA VAL A 26 -1.48 8.40 1.75
C VAL A 26 -0.65 7.40 0.93
N ILE A 27 -0.59 7.58 -0.39
CA ILE A 27 0.17 6.72 -1.29
C ILE A 27 1.64 6.70 -0.89
N ALA A 28 2.26 7.86 -0.68
CA ALA A 28 3.66 7.97 -0.30
C ALA A 28 3.98 7.23 1.01
N LYS A 29 3.14 7.39 2.05
CA LYS A 29 3.29 6.69 3.34
C LYS A 29 3.31 5.18 3.14
N TYR A 30 2.31 4.62 2.45
CA TYR A 30 2.19 3.17 2.32
C TYR A 30 3.14 2.56 1.29
N SER A 31 3.48 3.29 0.23
CA SER A 31 4.52 2.88 -0.72
C SER A 31 5.90 2.79 -0.07
N ALA A 32 6.22 3.63 0.91
CA ALA A 32 7.47 3.54 1.66
C ALA A 32 7.61 2.19 2.38
N PHE A 33 6.53 1.68 3.00
CA PHE A 33 6.53 0.35 3.63
C PHE A 33 6.68 -0.80 2.63
N LEU A 34 6.13 -0.65 1.42
CA LEU A 34 6.22 -1.67 0.36
C LEU A 34 7.58 -1.68 -0.37
N THR A 35 8.32 -0.56 -0.33
CA THR A 35 9.61 -0.39 -1.00
C THR A 35 10.62 -1.52 -0.75
N PRO A 36 10.90 -1.95 0.50
CA PRO A 36 11.83 -3.06 0.74
C PRO A 36 11.40 -4.36 0.06
N VAL A 37 10.11 -4.68 0.05
CA VAL A 37 9.60 -5.90 -0.60
C VAL A 37 9.72 -5.80 -2.11
N VAL A 38 9.33 -4.66 -2.70
CA VAL A 38 9.46 -4.43 -4.15
C VAL A 38 10.93 -4.57 -4.58
N ASN A 39 11.86 -4.03 -3.80
CA ASN A 39 13.29 -4.15 -4.07
C ASN A 39 13.76 -5.61 -4.03
N ILE A 40 13.25 -6.43 -3.11
CA ILE A 40 13.56 -7.87 -3.06
C ILE A 40 12.99 -8.59 -4.30
N LEU A 41 11.74 -8.30 -4.66
CA LEU A 41 11.07 -8.88 -5.82
C LEU A 41 11.71 -8.52 -7.16
N GLN A 42 12.46 -7.40 -7.22
CA GLN A 42 13.17 -6.97 -8.42
C GLN A 42 14.60 -7.51 -8.51
N LYS A 43 15.09 -8.25 -7.51
CA LYS A 43 16.43 -8.87 -7.56
C LYS A 43 16.46 -10.01 -8.57
N LYS A 44 17.66 -10.26 -9.14
CA LYS A 44 17.90 -11.40 -10.05
C LYS A 44 17.65 -12.77 -9.40
N SER A 45 17.84 -12.85 -8.08
CA SER A 45 17.54 -14.03 -7.27
C SER A 45 16.49 -13.61 -6.25
N ILE A 46 15.31 -14.21 -6.32
CA ILE A 46 14.17 -13.87 -5.47
C ILE A 46 13.96 -15.03 -4.48
N ASP A 47 13.96 -14.71 -3.19
CA ASP A 47 13.50 -15.63 -2.15
C ASP A 47 12.04 -15.30 -1.83
N MET A 48 11.13 -16.06 -2.45
CA MET A 48 9.70 -15.83 -2.27
C MET A 48 9.20 -16.18 -0.87
N VAL A 49 9.88 -17.07 -0.13
CA VAL A 49 9.49 -17.44 1.24
C VAL A 49 9.72 -16.25 2.17
N ASN A 50 10.91 -15.65 2.09
CA ASN A 50 11.24 -14.44 2.84
C ASN A 50 10.31 -13.26 2.48
N VAL A 51 9.98 -13.10 1.20
CA VAL A 51 9.03 -12.06 0.74
C VAL A 51 7.65 -12.28 1.36
N CYS A 52 7.14 -13.52 1.41
CA CYS A 52 5.86 -13.81 2.07
C CYS A 52 5.88 -13.42 3.55
N GLU A 53 6.92 -13.78 4.29
CA GLU A 53 7.04 -13.42 5.72
C GLU A 53 7.08 -11.89 5.93
N HIS A 54 7.80 -11.16 5.06
CA HIS A 54 7.85 -9.71 5.11
C HIS A 54 6.49 -9.08 4.76
N MET A 55 5.76 -9.66 3.80
CA MET A 55 4.44 -9.21 3.41
C MET A 55 3.40 -9.43 4.50
N ASP A 56 3.44 -10.57 5.21
CA ASP A 56 2.56 -10.83 6.35
C ASP A 56 2.67 -9.72 7.41
N ARG A 57 3.91 -9.32 7.75
CA ARG A 57 4.16 -8.23 8.70
C ARG A 57 3.63 -6.88 8.21
N ILE A 58 3.78 -6.58 6.92
CA ILE A 58 3.25 -5.34 6.34
C ILE A 58 1.71 -5.34 6.35
N GLU A 59 1.10 -6.50 6.07
CA GLU A 59 -0.35 -6.66 6.12
C GLU A 59 -0.88 -6.44 7.55
N GLU A 60 -0.21 -6.99 8.56
CA GLU A 60 -0.54 -6.76 9.97
C GLU A 60 -0.46 -5.28 10.33
N LEU A 61 0.62 -4.59 9.93
CA LEU A 61 0.78 -3.14 10.14
C LEU A 61 -0.34 -2.34 9.47
N PHE A 62 -0.67 -2.65 8.22
CA PHE A 62 -1.71 -1.91 7.49
C PHE A 62 -3.09 -2.18 8.06
N THR A 63 -3.34 -3.41 8.54
CA THR A 63 -4.58 -3.76 9.24
C THR A 63 -4.69 -3.03 10.57
N SER A 64 -3.57 -2.88 11.31
CA SER A 64 -3.51 -2.07 12.54
C SER A 64 -3.84 -0.60 12.24
N ASP A 65 -3.17 0.00 11.26
CA ASP A 65 -3.43 1.38 10.82
C ASP A 65 -4.89 1.56 10.35
N ARG A 66 -5.47 0.53 9.73
CA ARG A 66 -6.88 0.53 9.30
C ARG A 66 -7.87 0.47 10.46
N ASN A 67 -7.52 -0.19 11.56
CA ASN A 67 -8.31 -0.22 12.79
C ASN A 67 -8.19 1.10 13.56
N GLU A 68 -7.04 1.76 13.47
CA GLU A 68 -6.76 3.07 14.06
C GLU A 68 -6.93 4.23 13.05
N ALA A 69 -7.84 4.06 12.08
CA ALA A 69 -7.98 4.98 10.96
C ALA A 69 -8.24 6.44 11.36
N GLU A 70 -8.78 6.69 12.56
CA GLU A 70 -8.94 8.04 13.10
C GLU A 70 -7.60 8.72 13.40
N ARG A 71 -6.74 8.07 14.18
CA ARG A 71 -5.38 8.54 14.48
C ARG A 71 -4.58 8.73 13.20
N ILE A 72 -4.64 7.74 12.30
CA ILE A 72 -3.92 7.76 11.03
C ILE A 72 -4.41 8.89 10.14
N THR A 73 -5.71 9.18 10.12
CA THR A 73 -6.23 10.30 9.33
C THR A 73 -5.74 11.63 9.88
N ALA A 74 -5.68 11.80 11.20
CA ALA A 74 -5.14 13.02 11.80
C ALA A 74 -3.67 13.25 11.41
N GLU A 75 -2.82 12.22 11.49
CA GLU A 75 -1.41 12.31 11.07
C GLU A 75 -1.24 12.62 9.58
N ILE A 76 -2.12 12.06 8.74
CA ILE A 76 -2.10 12.32 7.29
C ILE A 76 -2.49 13.76 7.00
N LEU A 77 -3.46 14.31 7.75
CA LEU A 77 -3.91 15.69 7.58
C LEU A 77 -2.88 16.69 8.06
N GLU A 78 -2.23 16.45 9.20
CA GLU A 78 -1.12 17.29 9.68
C GLU A 78 0.00 17.38 8.64
N LYS A 79 0.37 16.24 8.03
CA LYS A 79 1.36 16.21 6.95
C LYS A 79 0.86 16.91 5.68
N ALA A 80 -0.44 16.85 5.40
CA ALA A 80 -1.05 17.50 4.24
C ALA A 80 -1.09 19.02 4.41
N GLU A 81 -1.37 19.50 5.62
CA GLU A 81 -1.33 20.91 5.98
C GLU A 81 0.10 21.43 5.85
N TYR A 82 1.08 20.77 6.46
CA TYR A 82 2.49 21.13 6.31
C TYR A 82 2.95 21.18 4.84
N PHE A 83 2.60 20.17 4.04
CA PHE A 83 2.97 20.12 2.63
C PHE A 83 2.25 21.19 1.79
N ALA A 84 1.02 21.55 2.16
CA ALA A 84 0.25 22.59 1.48
C ALA A 84 0.79 23.99 1.82
N GLU A 85 1.18 24.24 3.06
CA GLU A 85 1.83 25.48 3.50
C GLU A 85 3.15 25.73 2.76
N GLU A 86 4.01 24.71 2.65
CA GLU A 86 5.27 24.79 1.89
C GLU A 86 5.08 25.17 0.41
N LEU A 87 3.92 24.87 -0.16
CA LEU A 87 3.58 25.13 -1.56
C LEU A 87 2.67 26.34 -1.77
N ASP A 88 2.33 27.06 -0.69
CA ASP A 88 1.35 28.16 -0.69
C ASP A 88 0.01 27.73 -1.31
N ILE A 89 -0.49 26.56 -0.86
CA ILE A 89 -1.76 25.97 -1.28
C ILE A 89 -2.69 25.91 -0.08
N GLU A 90 -3.94 26.35 -0.27
CA GLU A 90 -4.97 26.21 0.76
C GLU A 90 -5.60 24.80 0.73
N LEU A 91 -5.50 24.07 1.84
CA LEU A 91 -6.13 22.76 2.00
C LEU A 91 -7.64 22.92 2.29
N THR A 92 -8.44 23.06 1.24
CA THR A 92 -9.90 23.16 1.36
C THR A 92 -10.60 21.80 1.29
N LEU A 93 -11.72 21.66 1.98
CA LEU A 93 -12.61 20.51 1.77
C LEU A 93 -13.23 20.57 0.37
N PRO A 94 -13.25 19.46 -0.39
CA PRO A 94 -14.04 19.38 -1.61
C PRO A 94 -15.50 19.71 -1.33
N ARG A 95 -16.19 20.32 -2.30
CA ARG A 95 -17.61 20.69 -2.17
C ARG A 95 -18.46 19.46 -1.77
N VAL A 96 -18.94 19.45 -0.53
CA VAL A 96 -19.93 18.48 -0.03
C VAL A 96 -21.32 19.06 -0.33
N THR A 97 -22.14 18.33 -1.10
CA THR A 97 -23.51 18.74 -1.44
C THR A 97 -24.50 17.80 -0.77
N GLU A 98 -25.64 18.28 -0.29
CA GLU A 98 -26.66 17.44 0.36
C GLU A 98 -27.16 16.29 -0.53
N ARG A 99 -27.14 16.48 -1.87
CA ARG A 99 -27.57 15.48 -2.84
C ARG A 99 -26.51 15.29 -3.92
N GLN A 100 -25.81 14.15 -3.88
CA GLN A 100 -24.91 13.69 -4.93
C GLN A 100 -25.37 12.30 -5.39
N THR A 101 -25.83 12.18 -6.63
CA THR A 101 -26.35 10.92 -7.19
C THR A 101 -25.32 10.16 -8.01
N LEU A 102 -24.25 10.83 -8.44
CA LEU A 102 -23.23 10.29 -9.36
C LEU A 102 -21.93 9.86 -8.66
N ARG A 103 -21.77 10.16 -7.37
CA ARG A 103 -20.59 9.81 -6.57
C ARG A 103 -20.99 9.49 -5.13
N ALA A 104 -20.19 8.68 -4.45
CA ALA A 104 -20.34 8.44 -3.02
C ALA A 104 -20.18 9.77 -2.26
N ASN A 105 -21.20 10.13 -1.50
CA ASN A 105 -21.20 11.29 -0.61
C ASN A 105 -21.31 10.78 0.83
N PRO A 106 -20.21 10.29 1.42
CA PRO A 106 -20.24 9.86 2.81
C PRO A 106 -20.59 11.08 3.68
N PRO A 107 -21.57 10.98 4.59
CA PRO A 107 -21.81 12.06 5.54
C PRO A 107 -20.54 12.30 6.35
N ALA A 108 -20.18 13.55 6.56
CA ALA A 108 -19.01 13.90 7.35
C ALA A 108 -19.32 15.16 8.14
N SER A 109 -19.14 15.10 9.45
CA SER A 109 -19.33 16.23 10.36
C SER A 109 -18.14 17.18 10.36
N ASN A 110 -16.96 16.71 9.96
CA ASN A 110 -15.73 17.50 9.88
C ASN A 110 -14.79 16.98 8.78
N ALA A 111 -13.71 17.73 8.52
CA ALA A 111 -12.74 17.41 7.48
C ALA A 111 -12.06 16.05 7.67
N SER A 112 -11.68 15.72 8.91
CA SER A 112 -11.06 14.43 9.24
C SER A 112 -11.96 13.26 8.89
N GLU A 113 -13.23 13.32 9.27
CA GLU A 113 -14.19 12.25 8.94
C GLU A 113 -14.39 12.09 7.43
N TYR A 114 -14.43 13.20 6.69
CA TYR A 114 -14.55 13.19 5.23
C TYR A 114 -13.37 12.46 4.58
N TRP A 115 -12.14 12.86 4.91
CA TRP A 115 -10.93 12.27 4.32
C TRP A 115 -10.72 10.83 4.76
N ARG A 116 -11.05 10.51 6.01
CA ARG A 116 -11.03 9.13 6.54
C ARG A 116 -11.90 8.21 5.69
N ARG A 117 -13.16 8.60 5.45
CA ARG A 117 -14.14 7.78 4.71
C ARG A 117 -13.89 7.74 3.21
N THR A 118 -13.38 8.83 2.63
CA THR A 118 -13.26 8.97 1.18
C THR A 118 -11.93 8.46 0.64
N ILE A 119 -10.83 8.59 1.41
CA ILE A 119 -9.48 8.26 0.94
C ILE A 119 -8.85 7.18 1.82
N VAL A 120 -8.67 7.45 3.12
CA VAL A 120 -7.80 6.62 3.98
C VAL A 120 -8.31 5.18 4.09
N ILE A 121 -9.58 5.01 4.47
CA ILE A 121 -10.20 3.70 4.63
C ILE A 121 -10.25 2.93 3.29
N PRO A 122 -10.82 3.50 2.20
CA PRO A 122 -10.89 2.78 0.93
C PRO A 122 -9.52 2.39 0.37
N TYR A 123 -8.52 3.26 0.53
CA TYR A 123 -7.16 2.98 0.08
C TYR A 123 -6.55 1.79 0.85
N LEU A 124 -6.61 1.83 2.19
CA LEU A 124 -6.10 0.76 3.03
C LEU A 124 -6.80 -0.57 2.73
N ASP A 125 -8.13 -0.57 2.62
CA ASP A 125 -8.90 -1.78 2.29
C ASP A 125 -8.47 -2.35 0.93
N SER A 126 -8.26 -1.49 -0.07
CA SER A 126 -7.82 -1.89 -1.41
C SER A 126 -6.41 -2.49 -1.40
N VAL A 127 -5.46 -1.87 -0.69
CA VAL A 127 -4.08 -2.35 -0.63
C VAL A 127 -4.00 -3.64 0.17
N ILE A 128 -4.65 -3.73 1.34
CA ILE A 128 -4.72 -4.96 2.15
C ILE A 128 -5.33 -6.10 1.33
N SER A 129 -6.45 -5.87 0.64
CA SER A 129 -7.07 -6.88 -0.22
C SER A 129 -6.13 -7.34 -1.35
N SER A 130 -5.39 -6.41 -1.95
CA SER A 130 -4.41 -6.71 -2.99
C SER A 130 -3.25 -7.56 -2.46
N MET A 131 -2.78 -7.29 -1.22
CA MET A 131 -1.72 -8.07 -0.56
C MET A 131 -2.20 -9.49 -0.27
N LYS A 132 -3.37 -9.64 0.37
CA LYS A 132 -4.00 -10.93 0.68
C LYS A 132 -4.20 -11.80 -0.56
N THR A 133 -4.63 -11.19 -1.65
CA THR A 133 -4.88 -11.92 -2.91
C THR A 133 -3.57 -12.42 -3.53
N ARG A 134 -2.52 -11.61 -3.53
CA ARG A 134 -1.23 -11.95 -4.20
C ARG A 134 -0.36 -12.90 -3.39
N PHE A 135 -0.40 -12.79 -2.06
CA PHE A 135 0.43 -13.57 -1.14
C PHE A 135 -0.41 -14.56 -0.31
N SER A 136 -1.56 -14.97 -0.87
CA SER A 136 -2.45 -15.95 -0.25
C SER A 136 -1.66 -17.20 0.19
N PRO A 137 -1.98 -17.79 1.35
CA PRO A 137 -1.41 -19.06 1.81
C PRO A 137 -1.48 -20.18 0.75
N GLU A 138 -2.48 -20.15 -0.12
CA GLU A 138 -2.65 -21.10 -1.23
C GLU A 138 -1.48 -21.08 -2.23
N HIS A 139 -0.77 -19.96 -2.35
CA HIS A 139 0.38 -19.81 -3.24
C HIS A 139 1.70 -20.19 -2.57
N ARG A 140 1.74 -20.36 -1.24
CA ARG A 140 2.97 -20.67 -0.50
C ARG A 140 3.66 -21.97 -0.94
N PRO A 141 2.95 -23.08 -1.20
CA PRO A 141 3.60 -24.30 -1.72
C PRO A 141 4.33 -24.08 -3.06
N LEU A 142 3.79 -23.22 -3.93
CA LEU A 142 4.42 -22.86 -5.21
C LEU A 142 5.69 -22.04 -4.99
N PHE A 143 5.67 -21.14 -4.00
CA PHE A 143 6.86 -20.37 -3.63
C PHE A 143 7.93 -21.26 -3.01
N GLU A 144 7.56 -22.22 -2.17
CA GLU A 144 8.48 -23.20 -1.60
C GLU A 144 9.10 -24.11 -2.67
N LEU A 145 8.35 -24.44 -3.74
CA LEU A 145 8.86 -25.23 -4.86
C LEU A 145 10.10 -24.60 -5.52
N SER A 146 10.18 -23.27 -5.53
CA SER A 146 11.37 -22.55 -6.04
C SER A 146 12.66 -22.89 -5.28
N SER A 147 12.55 -23.36 -4.03
CA SER A 147 13.68 -23.83 -3.22
C SER A 147 14.22 -25.19 -3.65
N ILE A 148 13.47 -25.97 -4.43
CA ILE A 148 13.89 -27.30 -4.92
C ILE A 148 14.82 -27.19 -6.14
N HIS A 149 14.94 -26.00 -6.73
CA HIS A 149 15.90 -25.78 -7.81
C HIS A 149 17.33 -26.11 -7.31
N PRO A 150 18.12 -26.93 -8.02
CA PRO A 150 19.43 -27.40 -7.53
C PRO A 150 20.37 -26.26 -7.11
N ALA A 151 20.36 -25.13 -7.83
CA ALA A 151 21.15 -23.96 -7.47
C ALA A 151 20.73 -23.31 -6.14
N CYS A 152 19.46 -23.43 -5.73
CA CYS A 152 18.97 -22.97 -4.43
C CYS A 152 19.31 -23.96 -3.32
N MET A 153 19.24 -25.27 -3.59
CA MET A 153 19.61 -26.33 -2.64
C MET A 153 21.09 -26.29 -2.27
N ILE A 154 21.97 -26.00 -3.23
CA ILE A 154 23.42 -25.88 -3.00
C ILE A 154 23.72 -24.67 -2.09
N LYS A 155 23.09 -23.51 -2.34
CA LYS A 155 23.25 -22.30 -1.51
C LYS A 155 22.79 -22.53 -0.06
N LYS A 156 21.62 -23.16 0.14
CA LYS A 156 21.13 -23.50 1.49
C LYS A 156 22.04 -24.47 2.24
N ARG A 157 22.82 -25.30 1.52
CA ARG A 157 23.83 -26.21 2.10
C ARG A 157 25.08 -25.47 2.58
N GLU A 158 25.47 -24.37 1.93
CA GLU A 158 26.62 -23.53 2.32
C GLU A 158 26.29 -22.62 3.53
N ASP A 159 25.04 -22.18 3.67
CA ASP A 159 24.56 -21.33 4.78
C ASP A 159 24.20 -22.11 6.07
N GLY A 160 24.45 -23.43 6.12
CA GLY A 160 24.42 -24.22 7.36
C GLY A 160 23.05 -24.56 7.97
N VAL A 161 21.92 -24.30 7.30
CA VAL A 161 20.57 -24.63 7.84
C VAL A 161 19.94 -25.77 7.02
N LEU A 162 20.23 -27.01 7.42
CA LEU A 162 19.43 -28.17 7.05
C LEU A 162 18.37 -28.41 8.13
N THR A 163 17.15 -27.90 7.93
CA THR A 163 15.95 -28.47 8.56
C THR A 163 15.04 -29.03 7.46
N TYR A 164 15.28 -30.30 7.15
CA TYR A 164 14.31 -31.11 6.40
C TYR A 164 13.14 -31.43 7.34
N HIS A 165 12.00 -30.76 7.17
CA HIS A 165 10.72 -31.22 7.73
C HIS A 165 9.94 -31.97 6.65
N GLY A 166 10.51 -33.10 6.22
CA GLY A 166 9.76 -34.11 5.49
C GLY A 166 8.95 -34.95 6.47
N LYS A 167 7.74 -34.50 6.83
CA LYS A 167 6.72 -35.41 7.35
C LYS A 167 5.94 -35.99 6.17
N HIS A 168 5.72 -37.30 6.23
CA HIS A 168 4.94 -38.16 5.32
C HIS A 168 5.65 -38.69 4.07
N CYS A 169 6.36 -39.79 4.26
CA CYS A 169 6.18 -40.97 3.42
C CYS A 169 6.54 -42.23 4.25
N GLN A 170 5.56 -42.82 4.94
CA GLN A 170 5.64 -44.20 5.36
C GLN A 170 4.96 -45.02 4.27
N ILE A 171 5.78 -45.68 3.45
CA ILE A 171 5.37 -46.83 2.65
C ILE A 171 5.88 -48.05 3.40
N LEU A 172 4.99 -48.71 4.13
CA LEU A 172 4.94 -50.16 4.33
C LEU A 172 3.47 -50.54 4.44
#